data_AF-A0A4Q5Z3H2-F1
#
_entry.id   AF-A0A4Q5Z3H2-F1
#
_cell.length_a   1.000
_cell.length_b   1.000
_cell.length_c   1.000
_cell.angle_alpha   90.00
_cell.angle_beta   90.00
_cell.angle_gamma   90.00
#
_symmetry.space_group_name_H-M   'P 1'
#
loop_
_entity.id
_entity.type
_entity.pdbx_description
1 polymer ?
#
loop_
_entity_poly.entity_id
_entity_poly.type
_entity_poly.pdbx_seq_one_letter_code
_entity_poly.pdbx_strand_id
1 'polypeptide(L)'
;MSRTSDDSGSERSESSERKGTANRGFAAMDREKQRRIASEGGRAAHRQGVAHEWSRDEAREAGRKGGQIVSQNREHMSEIGRKGGQSSGQRRQKTNGDTSEE
;
A
#
# COMPACT_ATOMS: atom_id res chain seq x y z
N MET A 1 -5.06 -2.73 70.92
CA MET A 1 -4.34 -3.98 71.25
C MET A 1 -4.08 -4.73 69.95
N SER A 2 -2.82 -4.88 69.55
CA SER A 2 -2.38 -5.65 68.36
C SER A 2 -2.31 -7.15 68.66
N ARG A 3 -2.77 -8.00 67.72
CA ARG A 3 -2.38 -9.41 67.45
C ARG A 3 -2.95 -9.78 66.06
N THR A 4 -2.35 -10.49 65.11
CA THR A 4 -1.03 -11.06 64.80
C THR A 4 -1.12 -11.52 63.33
N SER A 5 0.02 -11.59 62.67
CA SER A 5 0.35 -12.06 61.31
C SER A 5 -0.29 -13.38 60.83
N ASP A 6 -0.53 -13.50 59.51
CA ASP A 6 -0.30 -14.70 58.68
C ASP A 6 -0.41 -14.28 57.19
N ASP A 7 0.70 -14.02 56.50
CA ASP A 7 1.30 -14.91 55.49
C ASP A 7 0.31 -15.65 54.57
N SER A 8 0.25 -15.23 53.31
CA SER A 8 0.12 -16.16 52.17
C SER A 8 0.41 -15.41 50.89
N GLY A 9 1.63 -15.61 50.40
CA GLY A 9 1.97 -15.39 49.00
C GLY A 9 1.01 -16.18 48.12
N SER A 10 0.24 -15.48 47.30
CA SER A 10 -0.36 -16.04 46.10
C SER A 10 0.34 -15.37 44.93
N GLU A 11 1.46 -15.98 44.51
CA GLU A 11 2.06 -15.81 43.20
C GLU A 11 0.95 -15.94 42.14
N ARG A 12 0.40 -14.80 41.72
CA ARG A 12 -0.59 -14.76 40.64
C ARG A 12 0.18 -14.75 39.34
N SER A 13 0.62 -15.96 39.00
CA SER A 13 0.78 -16.48 37.64
C SER A 13 1.12 -15.42 36.60
N GLU A 14 2.42 -15.33 36.31
CA GLU A 14 2.89 -15.07 34.95
C GLU A 14 2.13 -16.00 34.00
N SER A 15 1.04 -15.49 33.45
CA SER A 15 0.42 -16.00 32.23
C SER A 15 0.95 -15.11 31.12
N SER A 16 2.20 -15.36 30.76
CA SER A 16 2.69 -15.03 29.43
C SER A 16 1.74 -15.67 28.38
N GLU A 17 1.66 -15.03 27.22
CA GLU A 17 0.94 -15.52 26.04
C GLU A 17 -0.60 -15.64 26.13
N ARG A 18 -1.30 -14.50 26.14
CA ARG A 18 -2.58 -14.41 25.39
C ARG A 18 -2.46 -13.43 24.23
N LYS A 19 -1.78 -13.94 23.20
CA LYS A 19 -2.16 -13.89 21.78
C LYS A 19 -2.57 -12.49 21.28
N GLY A 20 -1.60 -11.86 20.62
CA GLY A 20 -1.67 -10.51 20.05
C GLY A 20 -2.96 -10.19 19.31
N THR A 21 -3.24 -8.88 19.24
CA THR A 21 -4.33 -8.25 18.49
C THR A 21 -4.82 -9.15 17.36
N ALA A 22 -5.86 -9.95 17.66
CA ALA A 22 -6.34 -10.97 16.73
C ALA A 22 -6.50 -10.33 15.36
N ASN A 23 -5.85 -10.91 14.34
CA ASN A 23 -5.89 -10.53 12.92
C ASN A 23 -7.27 -9.98 12.52
N ARG A 24 -7.49 -8.69 12.74
CA ARG A 24 -8.79 -8.02 12.58
C ARG A 24 -8.56 -6.70 11.86
N GLY A 25 -9.54 -6.32 11.07
CA GLY A 25 -9.49 -5.12 10.25
C GLY A 25 -8.91 -5.37 8.86
N PHE A 26 -8.82 -4.28 8.11
CA PHE A 26 -8.54 -4.29 6.67
C PHE A 26 -7.17 -4.88 6.32
N ALA A 27 -6.17 -4.66 7.18
CA ALA A 27 -4.79 -5.11 6.98
C ALA A 27 -4.60 -6.61 7.27
N ALA A 28 -5.52 -7.22 8.02
CA ALA A 28 -5.45 -8.62 8.40
C ALA A 28 -6.24 -9.55 7.45
N MET A 29 -6.91 -8.99 6.43
CA MET A 29 -7.62 -9.75 5.41
C MET A 29 -6.65 -10.32 4.35
N ASP A 30 -7.13 -11.30 3.59
CA ASP A 30 -6.47 -11.75 2.38
C ASP A 30 -6.23 -10.59 1.38
N ARG A 31 -5.10 -10.64 0.67
CA ARG A 31 -4.64 -9.57 -0.21
C ARG A 31 -5.58 -9.32 -1.39
N GLU A 32 -6.18 -10.36 -1.96
CA GLU A 32 -7.14 -10.22 -3.05
C GLU A 32 -8.42 -9.55 -2.54
N LYS A 33 -8.89 -9.97 -1.38
CA LYS A 33 -10.06 -9.37 -0.72
C LYS A 33 -9.81 -7.91 -0.38
N GLN A 34 -8.64 -7.58 0.17
CA GLN A 34 -8.23 -6.21 0.46
C GLN A 34 -8.21 -5.35 -0.79
N ARG A 35 -7.59 -5.83 -1.89
CA ARG A 35 -7.55 -5.12 -3.17
C ARG A 35 -8.95 -4.88 -3.72
N ARG A 36 -9.82 -5.88 -3.65
CA ARG A 36 -11.21 -5.78 -4.14
C ARG A 36 -11.97 -4.70 -3.40
N ILE A 37 -11.93 -4.73 -2.06
CA ILE A 37 -12.61 -3.75 -1.21
C ILE A 37 -12.00 -2.35 -1.40
N ALA A 38 -10.67 -2.21 -1.49
CA ALA A 38 -10.04 -0.92 -1.78
C ALA A 38 -10.50 -0.35 -3.13
N SER A 39 -10.54 -1.21 -4.17
CA SER A 39 -10.99 -0.82 -5.51
C SER A 39 -12.47 -0.43 -5.52
N GLU A 40 -13.30 -1.15 -4.77
CA GLU A 40 -14.73 -0.87 -4.64
C GLU A 40 -15.01 0.41 -3.85
N GLY A 41 -14.28 0.64 -2.75
CA GLY A 41 -14.35 1.86 -1.96
C GLY A 41 -13.98 3.10 -2.78
N GLY A 42 -12.91 3.03 -3.58
CA GLY A 42 -12.54 4.11 -4.50
C GLY A 42 -13.63 4.42 -5.52
N ARG A 43 -14.20 3.39 -6.18
CA ARG A 43 -15.32 3.57 -7.12
C ARG A 43 -16.58 4.10 -6.44
N ALA A 44 -16.87 3.64 -5.24
CA ALA A 44 -18.02 4.09 -4.47
C ALA A 44 -17.89 5.58 -4.10
N ALA A 45 -16.73 6.01 -3.62
CA ALA A 45 -16.46 7.40 -3.26
C ALA A 45 -16.63 8.35 -4.47
N HIS A 46 -16.14 7.95 -5.64
CA HIS A 46 -16.36 8.69 -6.88
C HIS A 46 -17.85 8.73 -7.27
N ARG A 47 -18.56 7.60 -7.23
CA ARG A 47 -20.00 7.57 -7.57
C ARG A 47 -20.87 8.36 -6.60
N GLN A 48 -20.49 8.42 -5.32
CA GLN A 48 -21.22 9.13 -4.27
C GLN A 48 -20.91 10.63 -4.23
N GLY A 49 -19.96 11.13 -5.04
CA GLY A 49 -19.56 12.54 -5.03
C GLY A 49 -18.87 12.99 -3.74
N VAL A 50 -18.47 12.05 -2.87
CA VAL A 50 -17.69 12.35 -1.65
C VAL A 50 -16.21 12.54 -2.00
N ALA A 51 -15.76 11.96 -3.11
CA ALA A 51 -14.45 12.24 -3.67
C ALA A 51 -14.44 13.63 -4.33
N HIS A 52 -13.31 14.34 -4.20
CA HIS A 52 -13.06 15.55 -4.97
C HIS A 52 -13.08 15.23 -6.46
N GLU A 53 -13.99 15.88 -7.20
CA GLU A 53 -14.02 15.76 -8.65
C GLU A 53 -13.01 16.74 -9.26
N TRP A 54 -11.94 16.19 -9.83
CA TRP A 54 -11.00 17.02 -10.56
C TRP A 54 -11.63 17.49 -11.87
N SER A 55 -11.76 18.80 -12.01
CA SER A 55 -11.96 19.39 -13.34
C SER A 55 -10.77 19.07 -14.23
N ARG A 56 -10.98 19.05 -15.56
CA ARG A 56 -9.90 18.78 -16.53
C ARG A 56 -8.71 19.74 -16.36
N ASP A 57 -8.98 20.99 -16.01
CA ASP A 57 -7.96 22.00 -15.82
C ASP A 57 -7.21 21.82 -14.49
N GLU A 58 -7.92 21.47 -13.42
CA GLU A 58 -7.29 21.15 -12.14
C GLU A 58 -6.43 19.89 -12.21
N ALA A 59 -6.89 18.84 -12.90
CA ALA A 59 -6.10 17.63 -13.12
C ALA A 59 -4.80 17.95 -13.88
N ARG A 60 -4.86 18.84 -14.88
CA ARG A 60 -3.68 19.32 -15.62
C ARG A 60 -2.74 20.12 -14.74
N GLU A 61 -3.27 21.02 -13.92
CA GLU A 61 -2.46 21.83 -13.02
C GLU A 61 -1.77 20.99 -11.95
N ALA A 62 -2.49 20.05 -11.33
CA ALA A 62 -1.92 19.08 -10.40
C ALA A 62 -0.85 18.22 -11.08
N GLY A 63 -1.10 17.72 -12.29
CA GLY A 63 -0.12 16.99 -13.08
C GLY A 63 1.12 17.82 -13.42
N ARG A 64 0.94 19.09 -13.80
CA ARG A 64 2.03 20.04 -14.08
C ARG A 64 2.86 20.29 -12.82
N LYS A 65 2.22 20.55 -11.67
CA LYS A 65 2.91 20.79 -10.39
C LYS A 65 3.70 19.55 -9.95
N GLY A 66 3.09 18.36 -10.02
CA GLY A 66 3.77 17.11 -9.72
C GLY A 66 4.95 16.86 -10.65
N GLY A 67 4.77 17.08 -11.96
CA GLY A 67 5.83 16.96 -12.95
C GLY A 67 6.99 17.92 -12.69
N GLN A 68 6.71 19.18 -12.35
CA GLN A 68 7.73 20.16 -11.98
C GLN A 68 8.57 19.69 -10.79
N ILE A 69 7.94 19.18 -9.73
CA ILE A 69 8.63 18.67 -8.54
C ILE A 69 9.53 17.49 -8.90
N VAL A 70 9.00 16.50 -9.63
CA VAL A 70 9.74 15.29 -9.99
C VAL A 70 10.88 15.59 -10.98
N SER A 71 10.70 16.57 -11.86
CA SER A 71 11.68 16.91 -12.91
C SER A 71 12.94 17.62 -12.42
N GLN A 72 13.00 18.06 -11.16
CA GLN A 72 14.16 18.80 -10.64
C GLN A 72 15.44 17.98 -10.65
N ASN A 73 15.36 16.66 -10.44
CA ASN A 73 16.52 15.77 -10.50
C ASN A 73 16.67 15.16 -11.89
N ARG A 74 17.45 15.83 -12.73
CA ARG A 74 17.69 15.41 -14.12
C ARG A 74 18.39 14.05 -14.24
N GLU A 75 19.34 13.75 -13.35
CA GLU A 75 20.09 12.49 -13.37
C GLU A 75 19.15 11.32 -13.06
N HIS A 76 18.34 11.44 -12.01
CA HIS A 76 17.34 10.45 -11.64
C HIS A 76 16.29 10.24 -12.75
N MET A 77 15.84 11.32 -13.39
CA MET A 77 14.89 11.22 -14.52
C MET A 77 15.51 10.50 -15.72
N SER A 78 16.79 10.72 -15.99
CA SER A 78 17.51 10.04 -17.06
C SER A 78 17.67 8.54 -16.77
N GLU A 79 17.89 8.17 -15.51
CA GLU A 79 18.00 6.78 -15.07
C GLU A 79 16.66 6.05 -15.18
N ILE A 80 15.57 6.67 -14.69
CA ILE A 80 14.20 6.14 -14.85
C ILE A 80 13.87 5.94 -16.33
N GLY A 81 14.16 6.95 -17.17
CA GLY A 81 13.93 6.87 -18.61
C GLY A 81 14.71 5.73 -19.28
N ARG A 82 15.99 5.58 -18.93
CA ARG A 82 16.84 4.49 -19.42
C ARG A 82 16.29 3.13 -19.02
N LYS A 83 15.96 2.93 -17.74
CA LYS A 83 15.41 1.67 -17.22
C LYS A 83 14.06 1.32 -17.86
N GLY A 84 13.19 2.32 -18.06
CA GLY A 84 11.92 2.17 -18.76
C GLY A 84 12.11 1.76 -20.22
N GLY A 85 13.05 2.40 -20.93
CA GLY A 85 13.42 2.06 -22.30
C GLY A 85 13.95 0.63 -22.44
N GLN A 86 14.86 0.22 -21.54
CA GLN A 86 15.40 -1.15 -21.50
C GLN A 86 14.31 -2.19 -21.25
N SER A 87 13.41 -1.94 -20.29
CA SER A 87 12.31 -2.86 -19.94
C SER A 87 11.31 -3.02 -21.09
N SER A 88 10.98 -1.91 -21.76
CA SER A 88 10.12 -1.90 -22.95
C SER A 88 10.78 -2.62 -24.13
N GLY A 89 12.06 -2.37 -24.38
CA GLY A 89 12.84 -3.01 -25.44
C GLY A 89 12.95 -4.53 -25.24
N GLN A 90 13.26 -4.97 -24.03
CA GLN A 90 13.32 -6.41 -23.69
C GLN A 90 11.97 -7.10 -23.84
N ARG A 91 10.87 -6.45 -23.40
CA ARG A 91 9.52 -7.00 -23.59
C ARG A 91 9.20 -7.17 -25.07
N ARG A 92 9.54 -6.20 -25.92
CA ARG A 92 9.32 -6.27 -27.38
C ARG A 92 10.17 -7.34 -28.06
N GLN A 93 11.43 -7.51 -27.64
CA GLN A 93 12.26 -8.59 -28.16
C GLN A 93 11.71 -9.96 -27.77
N LYS A 94 11.21 -10.12 -26.53
CA LYS A 94 10.59 -11.35 -26.07
C LYS A 94 9.31 -11.69 -26.84
N THR A 95 8.45 -10.72 -27.12
CA THR A 95 7.20 -10.96 -27.88
C THR A 95 7.44 -11.29 -29.36
N ASN A 96 8.49 -10.71 -29.96
CA ASN A 96 8.82 -10.95 -31.36
C ASN A 96 9.62 -12.25 -31.58
N GLY A 97 10.35 -12.73 -30.55
CA GLY A 97 11.03 -14.04 -30.60
C GLY A 97 10.08 -15.23 -30.45
N ASP A 98 8.96 -15.05 -29.74
CA ASP A 98 7.95 -16.10 -29.47
C ASP A 98 7.00 -16.35 -30.66
N THR A 99 7.00 -15.45 -31.66
CA THR A 99 6.16 -15.54 -32.87
C THR A 99 6.90 -16.11 -34.09
N SER A 100 8.11 -16.62 -33.90
CA SER A 100 9.00 -17.10 -34.98
C SER A 100 9.22 -18.62 -35.00
N GLU A 101 8.52 -19.40 -34.16
CA GLU A 101 8.57 -20.86 -34.15
C GLU A 101 7.20 -21.44 -34.55
N GLU A 102 6.88 -21.45 -35.85
CA GLU A 102 5.94 -22.39 -36.49
C GLU A 102 6.32 -22.60 -37.96
#